data_AF-A0A6P0NSD5-F1
#
_entry.id   AF-A0A6P0NSD5-F1
#
_cell.length_a   1.000
_cell.length_b   1.000
_cell.length_c   1.000
_cell.angle_alpha   90.00
_cell.angle_beta   90.00
_cell.angle_gamma   90.00
#
_symmetry.space_group_name_H-M   'P 1'
#
loop_
_entity.id
_entity.type
_entity.pdbx_description
1 polymer ?
#
loop_
_entity_poly.entity_id
_entity_poly.type
_entity_poly.pdbx_seq_one_letter_code
_entity_poly.pdbx_strand_id
1 'polypeptide(L)'
;MKIPTLHPDSKFIRFWQVLIVSITLYNAFIIPFRIAFKNRFDGLWIILDLIGDVILIIDMFIRFHIGYFEYGEYIQDKKNIAQHYRDRLFSRHLVASIPGDLIARIIVPNSLFIIA
;
A
#
# COMPACT_ATOMS: atom_id res chain seq x y z
N MET A 1 2.85 -24.85 -10.64
CA MET A 1 2.51 -23.58 -11.31
C MET A 1 3.64 -22.57 -11.10
N LYS A 2 4.49 -22.32 -12.11
CA LYS A 2 5.50 -21.24 -12.05
C LYS A 2 4.81 -19.91 -12.40
N ILE A 3 4.36 -19.15 -11.40
CA ILE A 3 3.87 -17.77 -11.63
C ILE A 3 5.01 -16.96 -12.27
N PRO A 4 4.84 -16.31 -13.44
CA PRO A 4 5.93 -15.57 -14.09
C PRO A 4 6.38 -14.38 -13.25
N THR A 5 7.68 -14.09 -13.24
CA THR A 5 8.23 -12.87 -12.62
C THR A 5 7.92 -11.66 -13.48
N LEU A 6 7.46 -10.58 -12.86
CA LEU A 6 7.14 -9.34 -13.55
C LEU A 6 8.40 -8.48 -13.69
N HIS A 7 8.66 -8.02 -14.92
CA HIS A 7 9.77 -7.13 -15.19
C HIS A 7 9.45 -5.72 -14.64
N PRO A 8 10.36 -5.07 -13.90
CA PRO A 8 10.15 -3.74 -13.34
C PRO A 8 9.85 -2.69 -14.42
N ASP A 9 10.46 -2.81 -15.61
CA ASP A 9 10.19 -1.92 -16.75
C ASP A 9 8.92 -2.21 -17.56
N SER A 10 8.12 -3.21 -17.17
CA SER A 10 6.87 -3.47 -17.88
C SER A 10 5.90 -2.30 -17.76
N LYS A 11 5.17 -2.00 -18.84
CA LYS A 11 4.15 -0.92 -18.86
C LYS A 11 3.12 -1.09 -17.74
N PHE A 12 2.74 -2.33 -17.43
CA PHE A 12 1.84 -2.67 -16.33
C PHE A 12 2.40 -2.23 -14.98
N ILE A 13 3.65 -2.60 -14.65
CA ILE A 13 4.26 -2.21 -13.36
C ILE A 13 4.41 -0.70 -13.26
N ARG A 14 4.78 -0.01 -14.35
CA ARG A 14 4.84 1.46 -14.34
C ARG A 14 3.49 2.10 -14.05
N PHE A 15 2.43 1.66 -14.74
CA PHE A 15 1.07 2.15 -14.47
C PHE A 15 0.63 1.84 -13.04
N TRP A 16 0.90 0.61 -12.57
CA TRP A 16 0.61 0.19 -11.20
C TRP A 16 1.30 1.07 -10.17
N GLN A 17 2.59 1.37 -10.34
CA GLN A 17 3.31 2.27 -9.42
C GLN A 17 2.69 3.67 -9.39
N VAL A 18 2.26 4.23 -10.53
CA VAL A 18 1.56 5.52 -10.57
C VAL A 18 0.25 5.47 -9.79
N LEU A 19 -0.53 4.40 -9.94
CA LEU A 19 -1.76 4.18 -9.18
C LEU A 19 -1.49 4.14 -7.67
N ILE A 20 -0.49 3.36 -7.23
CA ILE A 20 -0.11 3.25 -5.81
C ILE A 20 0.33 4.58 -5.23
N VAL A 21 1.17 5.34 -5.94
CA VAL A 21 1.59 6.68 -5.51
C VAL A 21 0.38 7.61 -5.37
N SER A 22 -0.57 7.55 -6.31
CA SER A 22 -1.77 8.38 -6.30
C SER A 22 -2.67 8.08 -5.09
N ILE A 23 -2.92 6.79 -4.80
CA ILE A 23 -3.68 6.35 -3.62
C ILE A 23 -2.97 6.74 -2.33
N THR A 24 -1.66 6.54 -2.26
CA THR A 24 -0.86 6.89 -1.08
C THR A 24 -0.90 8.38 -0.80
N LEU A 25 -0.80 9.21 -1.84
CA LEU A 25 -0.87 10.65 -1.72
C LEU A 25 -2.26 11.12 -1.27
N TYR A 26 -3.32 10.53 -1.83
CA TYR A 26 -4.69 10.77 -1.40
C TYR A 26 -4.86 10.47 0.10
N ASN A 27 -4.45 9.28 0.55
CA ASN A 27 -4.52 8.89 1.96
C ASN A 27 -3.70 9.85 2.85
N ALA A 28 -2.50 10.23 2.43
CA ALA A 28 -1.62 11.13 3.16
C ALA A 28 -2.23 12.51 3.42
N PHE A 29 -3.08 13.03 2.54
CA PHE A 29 -3.77 14.31 2.74
C PHE A 29 -5.12 14.16 3.46
N ILE A 30 -5.93 13.16 3.10
CA ILE A 30 -7.29 13.00 3.62
C ILE A 30 -7.29 12.60 5.09
N ILE A 31 -6.38 11.74 5.53
CA ILE A 31 -6.35 11.27 6.93
C ILE A 31 -6.08 12.44 7.91
N PRO A 32 -5.01 13.25 7.77
CA PRO A 32 -4.80 14.39 8.65
C PRO A 32 -5.92 15.42 8.58
N PHE A 33 -6.47 15.67 7.38
CA PHE A 33 -7.59 16.58 7.19
C PHE A 33 -8.83 16.12 7.98
N ARG A 34 -9.18 14.83 7.90
CA ARG A 34 -10.30 14.23 8.64
C ARG A 34 -10.12 14.38 10.15
N ILE A 35 -8.90 14.15 10.65
CA ILE A 35 -8.57 14.30 12.07
C ILE A 35 -8.68 15.77 12.52
N ALA A 36 -8.12 16.70 11.74
CA ALA A 36 -8.08 18.12 12.09
C ALA A 36 -9.48 18.76 12.12
N PHE A 37 -10.30 18.47 11.13
CA PHE A 37 -11.62 19.08 10.97
C PHE A 37 -12.77 18.25 11.58
N LYS A 38 -12.47 17.08 12.18
CA LYS A 38 -13.46 16.14 12.73
C LYS A 38 -14.64 15.89 11.77
N ASN A 39 -14.35 15.86 10.47
CA ASN A 39 -15.38 15.87 9.46
C ASN A 39 -15.93 14.44 9.28
N ARG A 40 -17.25 14.30 9.30
CA ARG A 40 -17.92 13.02 9.01
C ARG A 40 -18.02 12.86 7.51
N PHE A 41 -17.30 11.89 6.99
CA PHE A 41 -17.45 11.47 5.62
C PHE A 41 -18.49 10.35 5.55
N ASP A 42 -19.41 10.45 4.60
CA ASP A 42 -20.49 9.50 4.36
C ASP A 42 -19.97 8.13 3.91
N GLY A 43 -20.86 7.13 3.85
CA GLY A 43 -20.50 5.73 3.58
C GLY A 43 -19.69 5.51 2.30
N LEU A 44 -19.79 6.39 1.31
CA LEU A 44 -19.00 6.32 0.08
C LEU A 44 -17.49 6.49 0.32
N TRP A 45 -17.08 7.39 1.21
CA TRP A 45 -15.66 7.62 1.50
C TRP A 45 -15.04 6.45 2.23
N ILE A 46 -15.78 5.84 3.15
CA ILE A 46 -15.33 4.62 3.85
C ILE A 46 -15.06 3.50 2.85
N ILE A 47 -15.93 3.35 1.82
CA ILE A 47 -15.73 2.36 0.76
C ILE A 47 -14.48 2.69 -0.07
N LEU A 48 -14.27 3.96 -0.42
CA LEU A 48 -13.08 4.39 -1.18
C LEU A 48 -11.78 4.14 -0.41
N ASP A 49 -11.75 4.46 0.89
CA ASP A 49 -10.60 4.22 1.75
C ASP A 49 -10.30 2.71 1.85
N LEU A 50 -11.35 1.89 2.04
CA LEU A 50 -11.22 0.42 2.07
C LEU A 50 -10.67 -0.14 0.75
N ILE A 51 -11.12 0.38 -0.39
CA ILE A 51 -10.61 -0.01 -1.70
C ILE A 51 -9.11 0.35 -1.81
N GLY A 52 -8.73 1.54 -1.35
CA GLY A 52 -7.33 1.98 -1.31
C GLY A 52 -6.46 1.04 -0.48
N ASP A 53 -6.92 0.67 0.72
CA ASP A 53 -6.21 -0.26 1.61
C ASP A 53 -6.04 -1.65 0.97
N VAL A 54 -7.09 -2.18 0.34
CA VAL A 54 -7.03 -3.46 -0.38
C VAL A 54 -6.01 -3.38 -1.53
N ILE A 55 -5.97 -2.28 -2.28
CA ILE A 55 -5.00 -2.08 -3.36
C ILE A 55 -3.56 -2.04 -2.82
N LEU A 56 -3.32 -1.38 -1.68
CA LEU A 56 -2.00 -1.34 -1.03
C LEU A 56 -1.57 -2.72 -0.54
N ILE A 57 -2.50 -3.54 -0.04
CA ILE A 57 -2.24 -4.94 0.32
C ILE A 57 -1.89 -5.76 -0.93
N ILE A 58 -2.62 -5.58 -2.04
CA ILE A 58 -2.33 -6.26 -3.31
C ILE A 58 -0.94 -5.85 -3.83
N ASP A 59 -0.56 -4.58 -3.72
CA ASP A 59 0.78 -4.10 -4.09
C ASP A 59 1.88 -4.84 -3.33
N MET A 60 1.70 -5.06 -2.02
CA MET A 60 2.61 -5.86 -1.22
C MET A 60 2.83 -7.25 -1.83
N PHE A 61 1.75 -7.95 -2.22
CA PHE A 61 1.83 -9.27 -2.87
C PHE A 61 2.47 -9.22 -4.27
N ILE A 62 2.20 -8.19 -5.06
CA ILE A 62 2.79 -8.01 -6.39
C ILE A 62 4.31 -7.81 -6.27
N ARG A 63 4.79 -7.07 -5.26
CA ARG A 63 6.23 -6.82 -5.06
C ARG A 63 7.04 -8.09 -4.78
N PHE A 64 6.44 -9.13 -4.20
CA PHE A 64 7.09 -10.45 -4.09
C PHE A 64 7.37 -11.13 -5.45
N HIS A 65 6.79 -10.61 -6.54
CA HIS A 65 6.90 -11.15 -7.89
C HIS A 65 7.65 -10.21 -8.85
N ILE A 66 8.03 -9.01 -8.42
CA ILE A 66 8.79 -8.05 -9.23
C ILE A 66 10.28 -8.35 -9.08
N GLY A 67 10.97 -8.58 -10.21
CA GLY A 67 12.42 -8.72 -10.24
C GLY A 67 13.11 -7.40 -9.90
N TYR A 68 14.32 -7.49 -9.36
CA TYR A 68 15.11 -6.32 -8.95
C TYR A 68 16.50 -6.36 -9.56
N PHE A 69 17.17 -5.20 -9.61
CA PHE A 69 18.55 -5.09 -10.06
C PHE A 69 19.48 -5.02 -8.86
N GLU A 70 20.52 -5.85 -8.85
CA GLU A 70 21.55 -5.87 -7.82
C GLU A 70 22.91 -5.83 -8.51
N TYR A 71 23.72 -4.80 -8.23
CA TYR A 71 25.03 -4.56 -8.86
C TYR A 71 25.05 -4.58 -10.40
N GLY A 72 23.94 -4.20 -11.05
CA GLY A 72 23.82 -4.17 -12.51
C GLY A 72 23.33 -5.48 -13.13
N GLU A 73 23.18 -6.54 -12.33
CA GLU A 73 22.57 -7.80 -12.77
C GLU A 73 21.07 -7.82 -12.44
N TYR A 74 20.28 -8.39 -13.36
CA TYR A 74 18.84 -8.53 -13.18
C TYR A 74 18.50 -9.87 -12.52
N ILE A 75 17.97 -9.81 -11.30
CA ILE A 75 17.65 -11.01 -10.51
C ILE A 75 16.17 -11.37 -10.70
N GLN A 76 15.95 -12.54 -11.28
CA GLN A 76 14.61 -13.13 -11.50
C GLN A 76 14.32 -14.32 -10.56
N ASP A 77 15.28 -14.74 -9.75
CA ASP A 77 15.09 -15.88 -8.86
C ASP A 77 14.10 -15.56 -7.73
N LYS A 78 12.97 -16.26 -7.72
CA LYS A 78 11.89 -16.02 -6.75
C LYS A 78 12.31 -16.10 -5.29
N LYS A 79 13.23 -17.01 -4.95
CA LYS A 79 13.74 -17.14 -3.58
C LYS A 79 14.50 -15.87 -3.18
N ASN A 80 15.35 -15.38 -4.08
CA ASN A 80 16.13 -14.17 -3.88
C ASN A 80 15.21 -12.93 -3.83
N ILE A 81 14.23 -12.82 -4.73
CA ILE A 81 13.22 -11.75 -4.72
C ILE A 81 12.46 -11.73 -3.39
N ALA A 82 11.93 -12.88 -2.95
CA ALA A 82 11.13 -12.95 -1.72
C ALA A 82 11.97 -12.70 -0.46
N GLN A 83 13.26 -13.07 -0.45
CA GLN A 83 14.16 -12.81 0.67
C GLN A 83 14.56 -11.33 0.70
N HIS A 84 15.02 -10.79 -0.43
CA HIS A 84 15.36 -9.37 -0.56
C HIS A 84 14.20 -8.45 -0.20
N TYR A 85 13.00 -8.77 -0.68
CA TYR A 85 11.80 -8.00 -0.35
C TYR A 85 11.46 -8.07 1.14
N ARG A 86 11.51 -9.26 1.75
CA ARG A 86 11.26 -9.44 3.20
C ARG A 86 12.22 -8.64 4.05
N ASP A 87 13.50 -8.69 3.74
CA ASP A 87 14.54 -8.11 4.59
C ASP A 87 14.58 -6.58 4.47
N ARG A 88 14.23 -6.02 3.30
CA ARG A 88 14.38 -4.57 3.05
C ARG A 88 13.07 -3.77 3.05
N LEU A 89 12.01 -4.33 2.50
CA LEU A 89 10.83 -3.56 2.09
C LEU A 89 9.55 -4.01 2.78
N PHE A 90 9.44 -5.28 3.16
CA PHE A 90 8.22 -5.84 3.73
C PHE A 90 7.73 -5.09 4.96
N SER A 91 8.61 -4.79 5.93
CA SER A 91 8.21 -4.05 7.14
C SER A 91 7.67 -2.65 6.81
N ARG A 92 8.23 -1.97 5.81
CA ARG A 92 7.76 -0.64 5.39
C ARG A 92 6.42 -0.71 4.69
N HIS A 93 6.25 -1.68 3.79
CA HIS A 93 4.97 -1.90 3.12
C HIS A 93 3.89 -2.37 4.09
N LEU A 94 4.24 -3.24 5.04
CA LEU A 94 3.32 -3.70 6.06
C LEU A 94 2.78 -2.52 6.88
N VAL A 95 3.65 -1.62 7.36
CA VAL A 95 3.23 -0.42 8.08
C VAL A 95 2.38 0.51 7.20
N ALA A 96 2.75 0.68 5.94
CA ALA A 96 2.02 1.55 5.00
C ALA A 96 0.66 0.98 4.56
N SER A 97 0.51 -0.35 4.56
CA SER A 97 -0.73 -1.06 4.22
C SER A 97 -1.67 -1.23 5.41
N ILE A 98 -1.27 -0.85 6.63
CA ILE A 98 -2.19 -0.80 7.77
C ILE A 98 -3.16 0.36 7.51
N PRO A 99 -4.49 0.12 7.56
CA PRO A 99 -5.49 1.15 7.36
C PRO A 99 -5.22 2.36 8.25
N GLY A 100 -5.00 3.52 7.64
CA GLY A 100 -4.71 4.75 8.37
C GLY A 100 -5.82 5.13 9.35
N ASP A 101 -7.08 4.84 8.99
CA ASP A 101 -8.23 4.98 9.88
C ASP A 101 -8.17 4.06 11.10
N LEU A 102 -7.62 2.84 10.97
CA LEU A 102 -7.45 1.92 12.10
C LEU A 102 -6.42 2.48 13.09
N ILE A 103 -5.30 3.00 12.57
CA ILE A 103 -4.27 3.65 13.39
C ILE A 103 -4.85 4.90 14.08
N ALA A 104 -5.58 5.74 13.35
CA ALA A 104 -6.21 6.93 13.89
C ALA A 104 -7.21 6.60 15.01
N ARG A 105 -8.01 5.53 14.87
CA ARG A 105 -8.94 5.05 15.90
C ARG A 105 -8.22 4.57 17.17
N ILE A 106 -7.08 3.89 17.04
CA ILE A 106 -6.31 3.40 18.18
C ILE A 106 -5.66 4.58 18.94
N ILE A 107 -5.12 5.55 18.22
CA ILE A 107 -4.44 6.72 18.81
C ILE A 107 -5.45 7.70 19.43
N VAL A 108 -6.64 7.82 18.85
CA VAL A 108 -7.70 8.73 19.31
C VAL A 108 -8.93 7.92 19.74
N PRO A 109 -8.89 7.21 20.88
CA PRO A 109 -9.93 6.26 21.29
C PRO A 109 -11.32 6.89 21.53
N ASN A 110 -11.41 8.22 21.69
CA ASN A 110 -12.67 8.96 21.85
C ASN A 110 -13.31 9.42 20.52
N SER A 111 -12.87 8.93 19.36
CA SER A 111 -13.44 9.28 18.05
C SER A 111 -14.74 8.54 17.73
N LEU A 112 -15.74 8.56 18.63
CA LEU A 112 -17.12 8.14 18.34
C LEU A 112 -17.72 8.85 17.10
N PHE A 113 -17.08 9.92 16.62
CA PHE A 113 -17.43 10.69 15.44
C PHE A 113 -17.21 9.99 14.09
N ILE A 114 -16.50 8.85 14.01
CA ILE A 114 -16.26 8.17 12.71
C ILE A 114 -17.41 7.22 12.33
N ILE A 115 -18.30 6.87 13.28
CA ILE A 115 -19.35 5.86 13.08
C ILE A 115 -20.74 6.31 13.55
N ALA A 116 -20.85 7.36 14.38
CA ALA A 116 -22.13 7.97 14.74
C ALA A 116 -22.45 9.16 13.84
#